data_AF-A0A8H8BTH2-F1
#
_entry.id   AF-A0A8H8BTH2-F1
#
_cell.length_a   1.000
_cell.length_b   1.000
_cell.length_c   1.000
_cell.angle_alpha   90.00
_cell.angle_beta   90.00
_cell.angle_gamma   90.00
#
_symmetry.space_group_name_H-M   'P 1'
#
loop_
_entity.id
_entity.type
_entity.pdbx_description
1 polymer ?
#
loop_
_entity_poly.entity_id
_entity_poly.type
_entity_poly.pdbx_seq_one_letter_code
_entity_poly.pdbx_strand_id
1 'polypeptide(L)'
;MAEALTVLGATASALQLSQAVCKAAKQLYSFFCKIKHSSKEVEDLRNTLNNMENVASYIESFVTTLQNQNHEHTEQETLLDLVTTLARCQQELTLLQDMVDEVTRQSNKGGTSKLAARISWAFEAEKTQGSMRRLNSHNLSLITALTTANGHIGLRIRGDLQVISTKVASQTEKLDENHENTLQNINTIRAHIQEFSTRQSHALEHVKSQNNAQKNILERHTAELTEHGQRELENFTNLRNLMECNREENRAVFSDIQSHQAHDRETLESLTRESIRHLQSAATFRKSILKKLGDLEEHFADFSVDRNYVRAKTHMTDVDDTTFALSLRSQIQGLLPELLEQYASSDNQNLRDYVRSSMEDAPKAVALAASETLCQFASTNENSEDSNNGVDNGNSALIKSFTDARSIRENFDRNGVTIQESTEPSVDI
;
A
#
# COMPACT_ATOMS: atom_id res chain seq x y z
N MET A 1 -12.13 13.52 78.01
CA MET A 1 -13.52 13.97 78.29
C MET A 1 -13.62 14.89 79.50
N ALA A 2 -13.06 14.55 80.68
CA ALA A 2 -13.14 15.42 81.87
C ALA A 2 -12.47 16.80 81.68
N GLU A 3 -11.33 16.84 80.98
CA GLU A 3 -10.60 18.09 80.68
C GLU A 3 -11.42 19.01 79.76
N ALA A 4 -12.01 18.47 78.69
CA ALA A 4 -12.86 19.23 77.77
C ALA A 4 -14.08 19.86 78.46
N LEU A 5 -14.73 19.13 79.36
CA LEU A 5 -15.84 19.68 80.17
C LEU A 5 -15.38 20.79 81.12
N THR A 6 -14.17 20.66 81.69
CA THR A 6 -13.60 21.67 82.59
C THR A 6 -13.27 22.95 81.82
N VAL A 7 -12.67 22.83 80.64
CA VAL A 7 -12.40 23.98 79.76
C VAL A 7 -13.71 24.66 79.36
N LEU A 8 -14.71 23.92 78.87
CA LEU A 8 -16.01 24.48 78.52
C LEU A 8 -16.68 25.21 79.69
N GLY A 9 -16.64 24.63 80.90
CA GLY A 9 -17.15 25.25 82.11
C GLY A 9 -16.42 26.55 82.48
N ALA A 10 -15.09 26.56 82.38
CA ALA A 10 -14.28 27.74 82.63
C ALA A 10 -14.53 28.83 81.58
N THR A 11 -14.70 28.46 80.31
CA THR A 11 -14.96 29.40 79.21
C THR A 11 -16.33 30.05 79.36
N ALA A 12 -17.36 29.27 79.67
CA ALA A 12 -18.70 29.79 79.95
C ALA A 12 -18.71 30.71 81.19
N SER A 13 -17.98 30.33 82.24
CA SER A 13 -17.85 31.16 83.45
C SER A 13 -17.14 32.47 83.18
N ALA A 14 -16.03 32.44 82.42
CA ALA A 14 -15.28 33.64 82.04
C ALA A 14 -16.15 34.60 81.23
N LEU A 15 -16.93 34.07 80.27
CA LEU A 15 -17.85 34.86 79.45
C LEU A 15 -18.94 35.52 80.29
N GLN A 16 -19.60 34.76 81.17
CA GLN A 16 -20.66 35.28 82.03
C GLN A 16 -20.13 36.35 82.99
N LEU A 17 -18.97 36.10 83.60
CA LEU A 17 -18.35 37.04 84.52
C LEU A 17 -17.85 38.30 83.81
N SER A 18 -17.26 38.19 82.61
CA SER A 18 -16.82 39.36 81.85
C SER A 18 -18.00 40.25 81.46
N GLN A 19 -19.13 39.67 81.06
CA GLN A 19 -20.36 40.41 80.79
C GLN A 19 -20.91 41.09 82.06
N ALA A 20 -20.89 40.40 83.19
CA ALA A 20 -21.33 40.97 84.47
C ALA A 20 -20.44 42.15 84.92
N VAL A 21 -19.11 41.99 84.84
CA VAL A 21 -18.12 43.03 85.14
C VAL A 21 -18.28 44.22 84.20
N CYS A 22 -18.39 43.98 82.89
CA CYS A 22 -18.60 45.03 81.89
C CYS A 22 -19.86 45.85 82.19
N LYS A 23 -20.99 45.18 82.43
CA LYS A 23 -22.27 45.83 82.75
C LYS A 23 -22.19 46.64 84.04
N ALA A 24 -21.63 46.08 85.12
CA ALA A 24 -21.50 46.76 86.40
C ALA A 24 -20.57 47.99 86.30
N ALA A 25 -19.41 47.84 85.66
CA ALA A 25 -18.47 48.93 85.43
C ALA A 25 -19.11 50.07 84.63
N LYS A 26 -19.84 49.76 83.56
CA LYS A 26 -20.57 50.73 82.72
C LYS A 26 -21.65 51.49 83.50
N GLN A 27 -22.41 50.79 84.33
CA GLN A 27 -23.46 51.40 85.17
C GLN A 27 -22.87 52.36 86.19
N LEU A 28 -21.82 51.94 86.91
CA LEU A 28 -21.09 52.78 87.86
C LEU A 28 -20.45 53.98 87.15
N TYR A 29 -19.77 53.76 86.02
CA TYR A 29 -19.18 54.84 85.22
C TYR A 29 -20.23 55.89 84.83
N SER A 30 -21.36 55.44 84.30
CA SER A 30 -22.47 56.31 83.91
C SER A 30 -23.07 57.09 85.08
N PHE A 31 -23.10 56.48 86.28
CA PHE A 31 -23.51 57.16 87.50
C PHE A 31 -22.50 58.26 87.88
N PHE A 32 -21.20 57.94 87.97
CA PHE A 32 -20.17 58.89 88.36
C PHE A 32 -20.00 60.03 87.35
N CYS A 33 -20.25 59.81 86.06
CA CYS A 33 -20.25 60.86 85.03
C CYS A 33 -21.35 61.92 85.22
N LYS A 34 -22.44 61.61 85.95
CA LYS A 34 -23.50 62.58 86.25
C LYS A 34 -23.14 63.52 87.41
N ILE A 35 -22.06 63.22 88.16
CA ILE A 35 -21.60 64.04 89.27
C ILE A 35 -20.80 65.23 88.72
N LYS A 36 -21.41 66.42 88.73
CA LYS A 36 -20.75 67.68 88.33
C LYS A 36 -19.77 68.13 89.40
N HIS A 37 -18.60 68.64 88.99
CA HIS A 37 -17.51 69.10 89.88
C HIS A 37 -16.99 67.99 90.82
N SER A 38 -16.76 66.80 90.28
CA SER A 38 -16.22 65.66 91.03
C SER A 38 -14.78 65.91 91.52
N SER A 39 -14.39 65.31 92.65
CA SER A 39 -12.99 65.31 93.08
C SER A 39 -12.10 64.50 92.14
N LYS A 40 -10.78 64.65 92.26
CA LYS A 40 -9.80 63.89 91.47
C LYS A 40 -9.96 62.38 91.67
N GLU A 41 -10.26 61.93 92.88
CA GLU A 41 -10.45 60.52 93.21
C GLU A 41 -11.64 59.91 92.46
N VAL A 42 -12.72 60.67 92.29
CA VAL A 42 -13.90 60.23 91.51
C VAL A 42 -13.58 60.21 90.02
N GLU A 43 -12.73 61.11 89.53
CA GLU A 43 -12.21 61.06 88.17
C GLU A 43 -11.30 59.85 87.92
N ASP A 44 -10.38 59.57 88.84
CA ASP A 44 -9.52 58.39 88.80
C ASP A 44 -10.34 57.09 88.88
N LEU A 45 -11.40 57.05 89.69
CA LEU A 45 -12.34 55.94 89.74
C LEU A 45 -13.10 55.79 88.41
N ARG A 46 -13.59 56.88 87.80
CA ARG A 46 -14.22 56.82 86.47
C ARG A 46 -13.27 56.24 85.43
N ASN A 47 -12.01 56.66 85.42
CA ASN A 47 -10.99 56.12 84.52
C ASN A 47 -10.76 54.62 84.78
N THR A 48 -10.68 54.22 86.05
CA THR A 48 -10.53 52.81 86.44
C THR A 48 -11.73 51.96 85.97
N LEU A 49 -12.95 52.46 86.14
CA LEU A 49 -14.18 51.77 85.70
C LEU A 49 -14.26 51.67 84.18
N ASN A 50 -13.93 52.73 83.45
CA ASN A 50 -13.86 52.71 81.98
C ASN A 50 -12.80 51.71 81.48
N ASN A 51 -11.62 51.68 82.11
CA ASN A 51 -10.59 50.70 81.79
C ASN A 51 -11.07 49.26 82.06
N MET A 52 -11.78 49.05 83.16
CA MET A 52 -12.35 47.74 83.49
C MET A 52 -13.43 47.29 82.49
N GLU A 53 -14.30 48.21 82.05
CA GLU A 53 -15.28 47.95 80.97
C GLU A 53 -14.58 47.51 79.68
N ASN A 54 -13.53 48.23 79.28
CA ASN A 54 -12.77 47.93 78.08
C ASN A 54 -12.06 46.57 78.18
N VAL A 55 -11.40 46.28 79.31
CA VAL A 55 -10.72 44.99 79.52
C VAL A 55 -11.72 43.85 79.57
N ALA A 56 -12.85 43.99 80.27
CA ALA A 56 -13.89 42.98 80.32
C ALA A 56 -14.51 42.69 78.93
N SER A 57 -14.73 43.73 78.12
CA SER A 57 -15.21 43.59 76.74
C SER A 57 -14.19 42.89 75.83
N TYR A 58 -12.90 43.16 76.03
CA TYR A 58 -11.83 42.47 75.34
C TYR A 58 -11.75 40.98 75.74
N ILE A 59 -11.90 40.67 77.04
CA ILE A 59 -11.98 39.28 77.53
C ILE A 59 -13.19 38.56 76.92
N GLU A 60 -14.36 39.20 76.85
CA GLU A 60 -15.53 38.62 76.20
C GLU A 60 -15.25 38.23 74.73
N SER A 61 -14.60 39.12 73.98
CA SER A 61 -14.21 38.87 72.59
C SER A 61 -13.19 37.74 72.47
N PHE A 62 -12.21 37.71 73.37
CA PHE A 62 -11.18 36.67 73.47
C PHE A 62 -11.79 35.29 73.78
N VAL A 63 -12.63 35.21 74.81
CA VAL A 63 -13.31 33.97 75.24
C VAL A 63 -14.25 33.45 74.16
N THR A 64 -14.97 34.33 73.45
CA THR A 64 -15.81 33.95 72.29
C THR A 64 -14.96 33.37 71.16
N THR A 65 -13.79 33.94 70.91
CA THR A 65 -12.85 33.42 69.91
C THR A 65 -12.35 32.02 70.32
N LEU A 66 -12.01 31.83 71.60
CA LEU A 66 -11.63 30.51 72.12
C LEU A 66 -12.75 29.47 71.97
N GLN A 67 -14.01 29.83 72.26
CA GLN A 67 -15.16 28.93 72.09
C GLN A 67 -15.30 28.44 70.65
N ASN A 68 -15.12 29.34 69.69
CA ASN A 68 -15.32 29.03 68.27
C ASN A 68 -14.20 28.17 67.67
N GLN A 69 -13.01 28.18 68.28
CA GLN A 69 -11.84 27.54 67.69
C GLN A 69 -11.62 26.07 68.12
N ASN A 70 -12.55 25.45 68.88
CA ASN A 70 -12.50 24.03 69.28
C ASN A 70 -11.11 23.57 69.78
N HIS A 71 -10.42 24.40 70.57
CA HIS A 71 -9.05 24.11 70.98
C HIS A 71 -9.02 23.06 72.09
N GLU A 72 -8.57 21.85 71.75
CA GLU A 72 -8.54 20.70 72.66
C GLU A 72 -7.51 20.81 73.79
N HIS A 73 -6.52 21.72 73.72
CA HIS A 73 -5.32 21.52 74.53
C HIS A 73 -4.63 22.71 75.18
N THR A 74 -5.13 23.94 75.17
CA THR A 74 -4.30 25.01 75.78
C THR A 74 -5.10 26.12 76.44
N GLU A 75 -4.61 26.51 77.62
CA GLU A 75 -4.99 27.67 78.43
C GLU A 75 -6.03 27.42 79.53
N GLN A 76 -6.22 26.18 79.99
CA GLN A 76 -7.05 25.92 81.17
C GLN A 76 -6.58 26.73 82.39
N GLU A 77 -5.28 26.80 82.65
CA GLU A 77 -4.72 27.57 83.78
C GLU A 77 -5.00 29.07 83.63
N THR A 78 -4.66 29.65 82.48
CA THR A 78 -4.88 31.08 82.22
C THR A 78 -6.36 31.46 82.24
N LEU A 79 -7.23 30.56 81.77
CA LEU A 79 -8.68 30.75 81.81
C LEU A 79 -9.22 30.68 83.23
N LEU A 80 -8.71 29.77 84.07
CA LEU A 80 -9.05 29.72 85.50
C LEU A 80 -8.56 30.98 86.25
N ASP A 81 -7.39 31.51 85.89
CA ASP A 81 -6.87 32.78 86.42
C ASP A 81 -7.76 33.96 86.02
N LEU A 82 -8.23 33.99 84.76
CA LEU A 82 -9.20 34.98 84.29
C LEU A 82 -10.52 34.89 85.06
N VAL A 83 -11.09 33.68 85.21
CA VAL A 83 -12.34 33.45 85.97
C VAL A 83 -12.19 33.93 87.41
N THR A 84 -11.11 33.53 88.09
CA THR A 84 -10.86 33.90 89.49
C THR A 84 -10.71 35.41 89.64
N THR A 85 -10.00 36.06 88.72
CA THR A 85 -9.78 37.50 88.76
C THR A 85 -11.05 38.28 88.41
N LEU A 86 -11.83 37.83 87.42
CA LEU A 86 -13.12 38.42 87.07
C LEU A 86 -14.13 38.32 88.21
N ALA A 87 -14.18 37.19 88.92
CA ALA A 87 -15.04 37.03 90.09
C ALA A 87 -14.69 38.05 91.19
N ARG A 88 -13.39 38.28 91.43
CA ARG A 88 -12.91 39.32 92.37
C ARG A 88 -13.27 40.73 91.88
N CYS A 89 -13.12 41.02 90.58
CA CYS A 89 -13.57 42.28 90.00
C CYS A 89 -15.08 42.48 90.20
N GLN A 90 -15.88 41.46 89.94
CA GLN A 90 -17.33 41.53 90.11
C GLN A 90 -17.69 41.82 91.57
N GLN A 91 -17.06 41.13 92.53
CA GLN A 91 -17.27 41.37 93.95
C GLN A 91 -16.97 42.82 94.33
N GLU A 92 -15.84 43.38 93.88
CA GLU A 92 -15.48 44.79 94.15
C GLU A 92 -16.45 45.79 93.51
N LEU A 93 -16.92 45.51 92.28
CA LEU A 93 -17.92 46.35 91.60
C LEU A 93 -19.28 46.26 92.31
N THR A 94 -19.68 45.10 92.81
CA THR A 94 -20.89 44.94 93.62
C THR A 94 -20.80 45.74 94.92
N LEU A 95 -19.65 45.71 95.61
CA LEU A 95 -19.44 46.54 96.80
C LEU A 95 -19.56 48.04 96.48
N LEU A 96 -19.00 48.49 95.36
CA LEU A 96 -19.16 49.87 94.88
C LEU A 96 -20.62 50.19 94.54
N GLN A 97 -21.34 49.25 93.93
CA GLN A 97 -22.76 49.39 93.58
C GLN A 97 -23.64 49.49 94.83
N ASP A 98 -23.43 48.63 95.84
CA ASP A 98 -24.17 48.65 97.11
C ASP A 98 -23.97 49.98 97.83
N MET A 99 -22.74 50.50 97.80
CA MET A 99 -22.40 51.84 98.27
C MET A 99 -23.19 52.92 97.49
N VAL A 100 -23.21 52.88 96.15
CA VAL A 100 -24.00 53.82 95.32
C VAL A 100 -25.47 53.78 95.71
N ASP A 101 -26.02 52.58 95.85
CA ASP A 101 -27.44 52.36 96.10
C ASP A 101 -27.83 52.86 97.49
N GLU A 102 -26.99 52.66 98.51
CA GLU A 102 -27.24 53.15 99.87
C GLU A 102 -27.30 54.68 99.91
N VAL A 103 -26.34 55.38 99.27
CA VAL A 103 -26.39 56.85 99.14
C VAL A 103 -27.63 57.31 98.39
N THR A 104 -27.96 56.62 97.30
CA THR A 104 -29.12 56.98 96.48
C THR A 104 -30.42 56.83 97.28
N ARG A 105 -30.54 55.77 98.09
CA ARG A 105 -31.69 55.52 99.00
C ARG A 105 -31.80 56.59 100.09
N GLN A 106 -30.69 56.97 100.72
CA GLN A 106 -30.66 58.02 101.73
C GLN A 106 -31.09 59.37 101.15
N SER A 107 -30.66 59.69 99.92
CA SER A 107 -31.02 60.93 99.24
C SER A 107 -32.53 61.05 98.91
N ASN A 108 -33.25 59.95 98.73
CA ASN A 108 -34.66 59.98 98.31
C ASN A 108 -35.65 60.23 99.47
N LYS A 109 -35.20 60.22 100.73
CA LYS A 109 -36.08 60.35 101.92
C LYS A 109 -36.32 61.79 102.40
N GLY A 110 -35.70 62.82 101.80
CA GLY A 110 -35.86 64.23 102.22
C GLY A 110 -35.96 65.21 101.04
N GLY A 111 -37.08 65.91 100.91
CA GLY A 111 -37.40 66.79 99.78
C GLY A 111 -36.39 67.91 99.53
N THR A 112 -35.55 67.75 98.50
CA THR A 112 -34.93 68.84 97.73
C THR A 112 -33.81 69.70 98.36
N SER A 113 -33.09 69.23 99.40
CA SER A 113 -31.77 69.81 99.80
C SER A 113 -30.65 69.24 98.93
N LYS A 114 -30.47 69.90 97.79
CA LYS A 114 -29.73 69.51 96.59
C LYS A 114 -28.20 69.66 96.75
N LEU A 115 -27.41 68.80 96.13
CA LEU A 115 -25.95 68.96 95.86
C LEU A 115 -24.99 68.79 97.05
N ALA A 116 -25.46 68.94 98.29
CA ALA A 116 -24.61 68.93 99.48
C ALA A 116 -24.48 67.58 100.23
N ALA A 117 -25.47 66.68 100.24
CA ALA A 117 -25.23 65.28 100.64
C ALA A 117 -24.57 64.45 99.50
N ARG A 118 -24.29 65.10 98.37
CA ARG A 118 -24.01 64.56 97.02
C ARG A 118 -22.51 64.27 96.76
N ILE A 119 -21.62 64.42 97.74
CA ILE A 119 -20.19 63.96 97.71
C ILE A 119 -19.64 63.73 99.16
N SER A 120 -20.40 63.80 100.27
CA SER A 120 -19.84 63.39 101.59
C SER A 120 -19.55 61.88 101.66
N TRP A 121 -20.06 61.16 100.64
CA TRP A 121 -19.68 59.86 100.12
C TRP A 121 -18.69 59.94 98.93
N ALA A 122 -17.76 60.88 98.94
CA ALA A 122 -16.39 60.47 98.64
C ALA A 122 -15.96 59.23 99.50
N PHE A 123 -16.85 58.77 100.40
CA PHE A 123 -17.12 57.48 101.07
C PHE A 123 -15.83 56.96 101.55
N GLU A 124 -15.59 57.34 102.81
CA GLU A 124 -14.38 57.06 103.55
C GLU A 124 -13.25 57.05 102.55
N ALA A 125 -12.73 58.19 102.09
CA ALA A 125 -11.83 58.25 100.93
C ALA A 125 -10.87 57.04 100.84
N GLU A 126 -10.42 56.55 102.00
CA GLU A 126 -9.88 55.21 102.27
C GLU A 126 -10.59 53.95 101.67
N LYS A 127 -11.87 53.67 101.93
CA LYS A 127 -12.67 52.59 101.28
C LYS A 127 -12.75 52.74 99.76
N THR A 128 -13.11 53.92 99.25
CA THR A 128 -13.21 54.14 97.79
C THR A 128 -11.84 53.99 97.13
N GLN A 129 -10.81 54.57 97.74
CA GLN A 129 -9.42 54.41 97.32
C GLN A 129 -8.96 52.96 97.46
N GLY A 130 -9.43 52.24 98.48
CA GLY A 130 -9.17 50.82 98.70
C GLY A 130 -9.74 49.97 97.57
N SER A 131 -11.02 50.16 97.22
CA SER A 131 -11.65 49.51 96.06
C SER A 131 -10.98 49.91 94.75
N MET A 132 -10.60 51.18 94.57
CA MET A 132 -9.86 51.63 93.39
C MET A 132 -8.49 50.95 93.27
N ARG A 133 -7.74 50.80 94.37
CA ARG A 133 -6.46 50.08 94.40
C ARG A 133 -6.65 48.60 94.07
N ARG A 134 -7.67 47.95 94.65
CA ARG A 134 -7.98 46.53 94.37
C ARG A 134 -8.43 46.33 92.92
N LEU A 135 -9.32 47.16 92.40
CA LEU A 135 -9.74 47.14 91.00
C LEU A 135 -8.56 47.35 90.05
N ASN A 136 -7.67 48.30 90.32
CA ASN A 136 -6.47 48.48 89.50
C ASN A 136 -5.53 47.27 89.55
N SER A 137 -5.35 46.68 90.73
CA SER A 137 -4.56 45.44 90.89
C SER A 137 -5.17 44.26 90.12
N HIS A 138 -6.49 44.10 90.18
CA HIS A 138 -7.19 43.07 89.42
C HIS A 138 -7.15 43.36 87.91
N ASN A 139 -7.29 44.62 87.51
CA ASN A 139 -7.15 45.02 86.11
C ASN A 139 -5.77 44.66 85.54
N LEU A 140 -4.71 44.95 86.29
CA LEU A 140 -3.34 44.57 85.91
C LEU A 140 -3.19 43.04 85.80
N SER A 141 -3.82 42.30 86.73
CA SER A 141 -3.82 40.83 86.71
C SER A 141 -4.54 40.28 85.47
N LEU A 142 -5.70 40.84 85.11
CA LEU A 142 -6.43 40.49 83.89
C LEU A 142 -5.62 40.77 82.63
N ILE A 143 -4.98 41.94 82.54
CA ILE A 143 -4.13 42.31 81.40
C ILE A 143 -2.94 41.35 81.28
N THR A 144 -2.32 40.98 82.41
CA THR A 144 -1.19 40.04 82.42
C THR A 144 -1.61 38.64 81.97
N ALA A 145 -2.75 38.15 82.47
CA ALA A 145 -3.32 36.86 82.06
C ALA A 145 -3.64 36.86 80.56
N LEU A 146 -4.29 37.91 80.05
CA LEU A 146 -4.57 38.07 78.61
C LEU A 146 -3.30 38.12 77.75
N THR A 147 -2.28 38.84 78.20
CA THR A 147 -1.01 38.94 77.47
C THR A 147 -0.32 37.58 77.41
N THR A 148 -0.38 36.82 78.50
CA THR A 148 0.16 35.47 78.59
C THR A 148 -0.60 34.52 77.66
N ALA A 149 -1.93 34.53 77.68
CA ALA A 149 -2.78 33.77 76.77
C ALA A 149 -2.47 34.08 75.30
N ASN A 150 -2.49 35.36 74.91
CA ASN A 150 -2.15 35.78 73.55
C ASN A 150 -0.73 35.36 73.14
N GLY A 151 0.23 35.38 74.08
CA GLY A 151 1.57 34.87 73.88
C GLY A 151 1.59 33.37 73.56
N HIS A 152 0.82 32.57 74.30
CA HIS A 152 0.66 31.14 74.06
C HIS A 152 0.02 30.86 72.69
N ILE A 153 -1.05 31.57 72.33
CA ILE A 153 -1.66 31.49 70.98
C ILE A 153 -0.62 31.80 69.91
N GLY A 154 0.16 32.87 70.07
CA GLY A 154 1.20 33.26 69.10
C GLY A 154 2.31 32.22 68.95
N LEU A 155 2.77 31.62 70.05
CA LEU A 155 3.75 30.54 70.03
C LEU A 155 3.18 29.28 69.37
N ARG A 156 1.92 28.96 69.62
CA ARG A 156 1.24 27.81 69.02
C ARG A 156 1.07 27.97 67.51
N ILE A 157 0.58 29.12 67.05
CA ILE A 157 0.49 29.45 65.62
C ILE A 157 1.86 29.32 64.95
N ARG A 158 2.92 29.79 65.61
CA ARG A 158 4.29 29.61 65.09
C ARG A 158 4.69 28.14 64.98
N GLY A 159 4.36 27.32 65.98
CA GLY A 159 4.57 25.87 65.94
C GLY A 159 3.79 25.19 64.82
N ASP A 160 2.49 25.50 64.67
CA ASP A 160 1.64 24.97 63.60
C ASP A 160 2.19 25.37 62.21
N LEU A 161 2.62 26.62 62.05
CA LEU A 161 3.26 27.10 60.83
C LEU A 161 4.57 26.36 60.53
N GLN A 162 5.35 26.01 61.56
CA GLN A 162 6.57 25.21 61.38
C GLN A 162 6.26 23.78 60.93
N VAL A 163 5.21 23.15 61.50
CA VAL A 163 4.73 21.83 61.05
C VAL A 163 4.23 21.89 59.60
N ILE A 164 3.45 22.91 59.25
CA ILE A 164 3.00 23.12 57.86
C ILE A 164 4.20 23.33 56.94
N SER A 165 5.17 24.16 57.34
CA SER A 165 6.38 24.45 56.55
C SER A 165 7.21 23.18 56.29
N THR A 166 7.42 22.35 57.31
CA THR A 166 8.13 21.07 57.16
C THR A 166 7.37 20.08 56.27
N LYS A 167 6.04 20.03 56.39
CA LYS A 167 5.20 19.21 55.52
C LYS A 167 5.26 19.66 54.06
N VAL A 168 5.18 20.96 53.81
CA VAL A 168 5.34 21.54 52.46
C VAL A 168 6.72 21.22 51.90
N ALA A 169 7.79 21.40 52.68
CA ALA A 169 9.15 21.05 52.25
C ALA A 169 9.26 19.57 51.85
N SER A 170 8.69 18.65 52.65
CA SER A 170 8.69 17.21 52.33
C SER A 170 7.87 16.86 51.09
N GLN A 171 6.81 17.62 50.80
CA GLN A 171 6.01 17.43 49.58
C GLN A 171 6.73 17.95 48.34
N THR A 172 7.44 19.07 48.46
CA THR A 172 8.29 19.61 47.39
C THR A 172 9.38 18.61 47.02
N GLU A 173 10.06 18.01 48.00
CA GLU A 173 11.10 16.99 47.76
C GLU A 173 10.54 15.77 47.00
N LYS A 174 9.38 15.25 47.41
CA LYS A 174 8.69 14.17 46.69
C LYS A 174 8.28 14.54 45.26
N LEU A 175 7.90 15.81 45.04
CA LEU A 175 7.54 16.30 43.72
C LEU A 175 8.78 16.38 42.81
N ASP A 176 9.92 16.81 43.36
CA ASP A 176 11.20 16.87 42.65
C ASP A 176 11.69 15.45 42.28
N GLU A 177 11.60 14.48 43.19
CA GLU A 177 11.90 13.06 42.90
C GLU A 177 11.00 12.50 41.79
N ASN A 178 9.69 12.77 41.84
CA ASN A 178 8.76 12.35 40.79
C ASN A 178 9.05 13.02 39.44
N HIS A 179 9.48 14.29 39.46
CA HIS A 179 9.88 15.02 38.26
C HIS A 179 11.11 14.38 37.62
N GLU A 180 12.14 14.07 38.41
CA GLU A 180 13.37 13.43 37.93
C GLU A 180 13.06 12.04 37.33
N ASN A 181 12.24 11.23 38.00
CA ASN A 181 11.78 9.94 37.48
C ASN A 181 11.03 10.09 36.14
N THR A 182 10.20 11.13 36.01
CA THR A 182 9.48 11.42 34.77
C THR A 182 10.44 11.81 33.64
N LEU A 183 11.45 12.64 33.92
CA LEU A 183 12.48 13.00 32.95
C LEU A 183 13.30 11.78 32.49
N GLN A 184 13.65 10.88 33.42
CA GLN A 184 14.34 9.63 33.09
C GLN A 184 13.50 8.73 32.18
N ASN A 185 12.20 8.61 32.47
CA ASN A 185 11.27 7.85 31.61
C ASN A 185 11.14 8.47 30.21
N ILE A 186 11.02 9.80 30.11
CA ILE A 186 10.97 10.52 28.82
C ILE A 186 12.25 10.26 28.02
N ASN A 187 13.42 10.33 28.67
CA ASN A 187 14.70 10.07 28.00
C ASN A 187 14.81 8.62 27.51
N THR A 188 14.31 7.65 28.29
CA THR A 188 14.25 6.24 27.89
C THR A 188 13.35 6.02 26.67
N ILE A 189 12.15 6.62 26.68
CA ILE A 189 11.23 6.58 25.53
C ILE A 189 11.87 7.23 24.30
N ARG A 190 12.54 8.37 24.47
CA ARG A 190 13.27 9.03 23.37
C ARG A 190 14.33 8.12 22.76
N ALA A 191 15.10 7.40 23.59
CA ALA A 191 16.09 6.44 23.11
C ALA A 191 15.45 5.31 22.30
N HIS A 192 14.33 4.74 22.76
CA HIS A 192 13.61 3.70 22.02
C HIS A 192 13.05 4.21 20.67
N ILE A 193 12.52 5.44 20.63
CA ILE A 193 12.03 6.06 19.37
C ILE A 193 13.19 6.22 18.39
N GLN A 194 14.35 6.68 18.85
CA GLN A 194 15.53 6.83 18.02
C GLN A 194 16.01 5.49 17.47
N GLU A 195 16.08 4.47 18.32
CA GLU A 195 16.44 3.11 17.90
C GLU A 195 15.45 2.54 16.86
N PHE A 196 14.15 2.71 17.09
CA PHE A 196 13.12 2.28 16.14
C PHE A 196 13.26 2.98 14.79
N SER A 197 13.51 4.30 14.78
CA SER A 197 13.75 5.07 13.57
C SER A 197 14.98 4.57 12.80
N THR A 198 16.08 4.28 13.51
CA THR A 198 17.28 3.68 12.90
C THR A 198 16.98 2.31 12.29
N ARG A 199 16.25 1.44 13.00
CA ARG A 199 15.84 0.12 12.47
C ARG A 199 14.95 0.26 11.23
N GLN A 200 14.00 1.19 11.24
CA GLN A 200 13.12 1.46 10.10
C GLN A 200 13.92 1.96 8.88
N SER A 201 14.89 2.86 9.11
CA SER A 201 15.78 3.34 8.05
C SER A 201 16.62 2.21 7.44
N HIS A 202 17.19 1.32 8.25
CA HIS A 202 17.91 0.15 7.76
C HIS A 202 17.00 -0.81 6.97
N ALA A 203 15.78 -1.06 7.45
CA ALA A 203 14.82 -1.90 6.75
C ALA A 203 14.44 -1.31 5.38
N LEU A 204 14.23 0.00 5.31
CA LEU A 204 13.94 0.70 4.06
C LEU A 204 15.11 0.60 3.06
N GLU A 205 16.34 0.80 3.53
CA GLU A 205 17.53 0.70 2.67
C GLU A 205 17.73 -0.74 2.17
N HIS A 206 17.44 -1.74 3.01
CA HIS A 206 17.44 -3.13 2.60
C HIS A 206 16.41 -3.44 1.50
N VAL A 207 15.16 -2.98 1.67
CA VAL A 207 14.10 -3.13 0.64
C VAL A 207 14.50 -2.42 -0.66
N LYS A 208 15.06 -1.22 -0.56
CA LYS A 208 15.57 -0.48 -1.74
C LYS A 208 16.68 -1.23 -2.46
N SER A 209 17.62 -1.81 -1.72
CA SER A 209 18.68 -2.67 -2.27
C SER A 209 18.09 -3.90 -2.99
N GLN A 210 17.13 -4.58 -2.37
CA GLN A 210 16.44 -5.72 -2.99
C GLN A 210 15.68 -5.33 -4.27
N ASN A 211 14.96 -4.21 -4.25
CA ASN A 211 14.25 -3.69 -5.43
C ASN A 211 15.21 -3.34 -6.56
N ASN A 212 16.36 -2.73 -6.25
CA ASN A 212 17.40 -2.45 -7.24
C ASN A 212 17.99 -3.75 -7.82
N ALA A 213 18.23 -4.76 -6.99
CA ALA A 213 18.68 -6.07 -7.45
C ALA A 213 17.66 -6.73 -8.39
N GLN A 214 16.37 -6.71 -8.03
CA GLN A 214 15.29 -7.22 -8.88
C GLN A 214 15.16 -6.44 -10.19
N LYS A 215 15.28 -5.11 -10.15
CA LYS A 215 15.29 -4.25 -11.33
C LYS A 215 16.42 -4.67 -12.29
N ASN A 216 17.63 -4.85 -11.78
CA ASN A 216 18.77 -5.27 -12.59
C ASN A 216 18.56 -6.67 -13.21
N ILE A 217 17.90 -7.60 -12.49
CA ILE A 217 17.54 -8.92 -13.03
C ILE A 217 16.52 -8.77 -14.17
N LEU A 218 15.49 -7.94 -13.99
CA LEU A 218 14.47 -7.69 -15.02
C LEU A 218 15.06 -7.00 -16.26
N GLU A 219 15.94 -6.02 -16.08
CA GLU A 219 16.65 -5.35 -17.17
C GLU A 219 17.50 -6.36 -17.96
N ARG A 220 18.21 -7.27 -17.28
CA ARG A 220 18.96 -8.34 -17.93
C ARG A 220 18.06 -9.28 -18.73
N HIS A 221 16.97 -9.78 -18.14
CA HIS A 221 16.03 -10.66 -18.86
C HIS A 221 15.36 -9.96 -20.04
N THR A 222 15.06 -8.67 -19.92
CA THR A 222 14.50 -7.88 -21.02
C THR A 222 15.51 -7.76 -22.16
N ALA A 223 16.79 -7.55 -21.85
CA ALA A 223 17.87 -7.54 -22.84
C ALA A 223 18.03 -8.91 -23.52
N GLU A 224 18.04 -10.00 -22.75
CA GLU A 224 18.12 -11.38 -23.27
C GLU A 224 16.93 -11.71 -24.20
N LEU A 225 15.71 -11.36 -23.82
CA LEU A 225 14.52 -11.56 -24.66
C LEU A 225 14.56 -10.72 -25.94
N THR A 226 15.09 -9.49 -25.85
CA THR A 226 15.24 -8.61 -27.02
C THR A 226 16.26 -9.21 -27.99
N GLU A 227 17.40 -9.68 -27.49
CA GLU A 227 18.44 -10.34 -28.30
C GLU A 227 17.91 -11.63 -28.94
N HIS A 228 17.19 -12.45 -28.17
CA HIS A 228 16.53 -13.64 -28.71
C HIS A 228 15.52 -13.28 -29.81
N GLY A 229 14.69 -12.25 -29.60
CA GLY A 229 13.75 -11.76 -30.60
C GLY A 229 14.44 -11.26 -31.88
N GLN A 230 15.60 -10.61 -31.76
CA GLN A 230 16.41 -10.20 -32.90
C GLN A 230 16.98 -11.41 -33.66
N ARG A 231 17.49 -12.43 -32.95
CA ARG A 231 17.98 -13.68 -33.57
C ARG A 231 16.87 -14.41 -34.31
N GLU A 232 15.68 -14.51 -33.73
CA GLU A 232 14.52 -15.09 -34.41
C GLU A 232 14.12 -14.30 -35.66
N LEU A 233 14.11 -12.96 -35.59
CA LEU A 233 13.82 -12.12 -36.75
C LEU A 233 14.86 -12.30 -37.87
N GLU A 234 16.13 -12.44 -37.52
CA GLU A 234 17.21 -12.76 -38.46
C GLU A 234 17.00 -14.14 -39.08
N ASN A 235 16.65 -15.16 -38.28
CA ASN A 235 16.31 -16.49 -38.78
C ASN A 235 15.12 -16.46 -39.76
N PHE A 236 14.05 -15.72 -39.45
CA PHE A 236 12.92 -15.53 -40.36
C PHE A 236 13.31 -14.80 -41.64
N THR A 237 14.20 -13.81 -41.55
CA THR A 237 14.71 -13.08 -42.71
C THR A 237 15.54 -14.00 -43.60
N ASN A 238 16.41 -14.81 -43.01
CA ASN A 238 17.20 -15.82 -43.73
C ASN A 238 16.30 -16.85 -44.40
N LEU A 239 15.27 -17.35 -43.70
CA LEU A 239 14.29 -18.27 -44.27
C LEU A 239 13.52 -17.63 -45.44
N ARG A 240 13.13 -16.37 -45.32
CA ARG A 240 12.48 -15.62 -46.41
C ARG A 240 13.40 -15.50 -47.63
N ASN A 241 14.67 -15.13 -47.42
CA ASN A 241 15.64 -15.01 -48.51
C ASN A 241 15.85 -16.36 -49.20
N LEU A 242 15.90 -17.46 -48.44
CA LEU A 242 15.98 -18.81 -48.99
C LEU A 242 14.74 -19.16 -49.82
N MET A 243 13.54 -18.83 -49.34
CA MET A 243 12.30 -19.03 -50.11
C MET A 243 12.26 -18.18 -51.39
N GLU A 244 12.77 -16.94 -51.35
CA GLU A 244 12.88 -16.08 -52.54
C GLU A 244 13.88 -16.66 -53.55
N CYS A 245 15.04 -17.14 -53.09
CA CYS A 245 16.03 -17.82 -53.94
C CYS A 245 15.45 -19.09 -54.59
N ASN A 246 14.79 -19.96 -53.80
CA ASN A 246 14.09 -21.13 -54.33
C ASN A 246 12.98 -20.75 -55.34
N ARG A 247 12.31 -19.62 -55.13
CA ARG A 247 11.29 -19.13 -56.07
C ARG A 247 11.91 -18.67 -57.38
N GLU A 248 13.08 -18.03 -57.34
CA GLU A 248 13.85 -17.63 -58.52
C GLU A 248 14.38 -18.85 -59.28
N GLU A 249 14.94 -19.83 -58.58
CA GLU A 249 15.36 -21.12 -59.18
C GLU A 249 14.19 -21.83 -59.84
N ASN A 250 13.06 -21.97 -59.15
CA ASN A 250 11.84 -22.55 -59.74
C ASN A 250 11.38 -21.75 -60.96
N ARG A 251 11.43 -20.42 -60.94
CA ARG A 251 11.09 -19.58 -62.10
C ARG A 251 12.04 -19.85 -63.27
N ALA A 252 13.33 -20.01 -63.03
CA ALA A 252 14.31 -20.37 -64.06
C ALA A 252 13.99 -21.74 -64.66
N VAL A 253 13.72 -22.74 -63.82
CA VAL A 253 13.30 -24.09 -64.26
C VAL A 253 12.01 -24.02 -65.09
N PHE A 254 11.00 -23.26 -64.66
CA PHE A 254 9.77 -23.09 -65.43
C PHE A 254 10.02 -22.39 -66.78
N SER A 255 10.93 -21.42 -66.83
CA SER A 255 11.34 -20.76 -68.07
C SER A 255 12.02 -21.74 -69.04
N ASP A 256 12.90 -22.61 -68.54
CA ASP A 256 13.55 -23.65 -69.33
C ASP A 256 12.55 -24.68 -69.87
N ILE A 257 11.60 -25.12 -69.03
CA ILE A 257 10.51 -26.01 -69.46
C ILE A 257 9.68 -25.35 -70.58
N GLN A 258 9.33 -24.07 -70.43
CA GLN A 258 8.60 -23.35 -71.47
C GLN A 258 9.40 -23.22 -72.77
N SER A 259 10.71 -22.98 -72.68
CA SER A 259 11.60 -22.95 -73.85
C SER A 259 11.69 -24.31 -74.54
N HIS A 260 11.78 -25.41 -73.78
CA HIS A 260 11.79 -26.76 -74.33
C HIS A 260 10.44 -27.11 -74.98
N GLN A 261 9.32 -26.76 -74.36
CA GLN A 261 7.99 -26.95 -74.97
C GLN A 261 7.81 -26.14 -76.26
N ALA A 262 8.36 -24.92 -76.34
CA ALA A 262 8.35 -24.13 -77.56
C ALA A 262 9.19 -24.79 -78.67
N HIS A 263 10.36 -25.33 -78.33
CA HIS A 263 11.22 -26.07 -79.25
C HIS A 263 10.56 -27.36 -79.75
N ASP A 264 9.99 -28.17 -78.85
CA ASP A 264 9.29 -29.41 -79.19
C ASP A 264 8.08 -29.14 -80.11
N ARG A 265 7.35 -28.05 -79.86
CA ARG A 265 6.24 -27.62 -80.72
C ARG A 265 6.72 -27.24 -82.13
N GLU A 266 7.81 -26.49 -82.24
CA GLU A 266 8.40 -26.13 -83.53
C GLU A 266 8.89 -27.36 -84.31
N THR A 267 9.46 -28.34 -83.60
CA THR A 267 9.92 -29.62 -84.15
C THR A 267 8.74 -30.45 -84.65
N LEU A 268 7.65 -30.51 -83.89
CA LEU A 268 6.41 -31.19 -84.29
C LEU A 268 5.74 -30.54 -85.51
N GLU A 269 5.72 -29.21 -85.56
CA GLU A 269 5.21 -28.44 -86.70
C GLU A 269 6.09 -28.61 -87.96
N SER A 270 7.40 -28.83 -87.80
CA SER A 270 8.32 -29.25 -88.87
C SER A 270 7.99 -30.65 -89.39
N LEU A 271 7.87 -31.64 -88.50
CA LEU A 271 7.57 -33.04 -88.86
C LEU A 271 6.20 -33.19 -89.56
N THR A 272 5.22 -32.39 -89.12
CA THR A 272 3.88 -32.37 -89.71
C THR A 272 3.92 -31.79 -91.13
N ARG A 273 4.72 -30.73 -91.38
CA ARG A 273 4.94 -30.18 -92.73
C ARG A 273 5.65 -31.16 -93.66
N GLU A 274 6.62 -31.92 -93.14
CA GLU A 274 7.34 -32.99 -93.85
C GLU A 274 6.36 -34.09 -94.30
N SER A 275 5.51 -34.56 -93.38
CA SER A 275 4.52 -35.62 -93.64
C SER A 275 3.46 -35.22 -94.67
N ILE A 276 3.01 -33.96 -94.65
CA ILE A 276 2.08 -33.42 -95.65
C ILE A 276 2.72 -33.37 -97.04
N ARG A 277 4.01 -33.00 -97.16
CA ARG A 277 4.74 -33.05 -98.44
C ARG A 277 4.82 -34.48 -99.00
N HIS A 278 5.09 -35.47 -98.14
CA HIS A 278 5.13 -36.88 -98.56
C HIS A 278 3.77 -37.39 -99.06
N LEU A 279 2.68 -37.03 -98.39
CA LEU A 279 1.32 -37.39 -98.83
C LEU A 279 0.93 -36.74 -100.17
N GLN A 280 1.33 -35.48 -100.40
CA GLN A 280 1.08 -34.80 -101.67
C GLN A 280 1.90 -35.40 -102.83
N SER A 281 3.14 -35.83 -102.57
CA SER A 281 3.99 -36.54 -103.53
C SER A 281 3.43 -37.92 -103.91
N ALA A 282 2.89 -38.67 -102.93
CA ALA A 282 2.24 -39.95 -103.20
C ALA A 282 0.94 -39.81 -104.02
N ALA A 283 0.18 -38.73 -103.80
CA ALA A 283 -1.05 -38.45 -104.54
C ALA A 283 -0.78 -38.09 -106.02
N THR A 284 0.29 -37.35 -106.32
CA THR A 284 0.70 -37.06 -107.71
C THR A 284 1.25 -38.29 -108.43
N PHE A 285 1.99 -39.15 -107.73
CA PHE A 285 2.47 -40.43 -108.26
C PHE A 285 1.31 -41.37 -108.67
N ARG A 286 0.30 -41.52 -107.79
CA ARG A 286 -0.91 -42.31 -108.08
C ARG A 286 -1.67 -41.80 -109.31
N LYS A 287 -1.74 -40.48 -109.50
CA LYS A 287 -2.38 -39.85 -110.67
C LYS A 287 -1.62 -40.11 -111.97
N SER A 288 -0.29 -40.22 -111.91
CA SER A 288 0.57 -40.56 -113.06
C SER A 288 0.40 -42.01 -113.51
N ILE A 289 0.30 -42.96 -112.56
CA ILE A 289 0.06 -44.39 -112.84
C ILE A 289 -1.30 -44.61 -113.51
N LEU A 290 -2.36 -44.00 -112.96
CA LEU A 290 -3.72 -44.15 -113.51
C LEU A 290 -3.85 -43.57 -114.94
N LYS A 291 -3.10 -42.51 -115.26
CA LYS A 291 -3.05 -41.95 -116.61
C LYS A 291 -2.36 -42.90 -117.60
N LYS A 292 -1.19 -43.44 -117.23
CA LYS A 292 -0.43 -44.38 -118.08
C LYS A 292 -1.14 -45.72 -118.30
N LEU A 293 -1.96 -46.18 -117.35
CA LEU A 293 -2.80 -47.36 -117.53
C LEU A 293 -3.96 -47.12 -118.50
N GLY A 294 -4.53 -45.90 -118.52
CA GLY A 294 -5.54 -45.51 -119.51
C GLY A 294 -4.98 -45.44 -120.94
N ASP A 295 -3.77 -44.91 -121.10
CA ASP A 295 -3.09 -44.82 -122.41
C ASP A 295 -2.74 -46.21 -122.99
N LEU A 296 -2.57 -47.24 -122.14
CA LEU A 296 -2.35 -48.64 -122.54
C LEU A 296 -3.64 -49.35 -123.00
N GLU A 297 -4.78 -49.04 -122.38
CA GLU A 297 -6.07 -49.60 -122.74
C GLU A 297 -6.54 -49.13 -124.13
N GLU A 298 -6.20 -47.88 -124.50
CA GLU A 298 -6.49 -47.31 -125.82
C GLU A 298 -5.61 -47.92 -126.95
N HIS A 299 -4.37 -48.33 -126.65
CA HIS A 299 -3.49 -48.99 -127.63
C HIS A 299 -3.81 -50.47 -127.91
N PHE A 300 -4.51 -51.17 -127.01
CA PHE A 300 -4.94 -52.55 -127.25
C PHE A 300 -6.29 -52.67 -127.97
N ALA A 301 -7.08 -51.58 -128.05
CA ALA A 301 -8.40 -51.58 -128.69
C ALA A 301 -8.35 -51.64 -130.24
N ASP A 302 -7.25 -51.20 -130.87
CA ASP A 302 -7.08 -51.21 -132.33
C ASP A 302 -6.44 -52.50 -132.89
N PHE A 303 -6.16 -53.50 -132.04
CA PHE A 303 -5.49 -54.74 -132.44
C PHE A 303 -6.50 -55.86 -132.81
N SER A 304 -7.08 -55.77 -134.01
CA SER A 304 -7.94 -56.82 -134.60
C SER A 304 -7.16 -57.62 -135.65
N VAL A 305 -6.68 -58.83 -135.30
CA VAL A 305 -6.04 -59.74 -136.26
C VAL A 305 -7.11 -60.52 -137.02
N ASP A 306 -7.37 -60.09 -138.26
CA ASP A 306 -8.30 -60.75 -139.19
C ASP A 306 -7.70 -62.06 -139.74
N ARG A 307 -8.41 -63.17 -139.47
CA ARG A 307 -8.06 -64.54 -139.88
C ARG A 307 -7.95 -64.72 -141.40
N ASN A 308 -8.52 -63.79 -142.19
CA ASN A 308 -8.46 -63.83 -143.65
C ASN A 308 -7.12 -63.33 -144.23
N TYR A 309 -6.38 -62.48 -143.51
CA TYR A 309 -5.09 -61.94 -144.00
C TYR A 309 -4.00 -63.01 -144.08
N VAL A 310 -4.03 -64.03 -143.20
CA VAL A 310 -3.05 -65.13 -143.19
C VAL A 310 -3.33 -66.17 -144.29
N ARG A 311 -4.59 -66.40 -144.66
CA ARG A 311 -4.96 -67.32 -145.77
C ARG A 311 -4.53 -66.80 -147.14
N ALA A 312 -4.56 -65.48 -147.35
CA ALA A 312 -4.24 -64.88 -148.64
C ALA A 312 -2.75 -64.98 -149.03
N LYS A 313 -1.84 -65.20 -148.07
CA LYS A 313 -0.39 -65.12 -148.30
C LYS A 313 0.34 -66.48 -148.34
N THR A 314 -0.32 -67.58 -147.96
CA THR A 314 0.36 -68.87 -147.75
C THR A 314 -0.08 -70.00 -148.70
N HIS A 315 -1.14 -69.83 -149.52
CA HIS A 315 -1.61 -70.86 -150.48
C HIS A 315 -1.67 -72.30 -149.92
N MET A 316 -1.94 -72.46 -148.63
CA MET A 316 -2.10 -73.76 -147.98
C MET A 316 -3.56 -73.93 -147.56
N THR A 317 -4.20 -74.98 -148.06
CA THR A 317 -5.63 -75.26 -147.86
C THR A 317 -5.96 -76.01 -146.56
N ASP A 318 -4.97 -76.32 -145.73
CA ASP A 318 -5.18 -76.81 -144.36
C ASP A 318 -4.03 -76.28 -143.49
N VAL A 319 -4.30 -75.23 -142.71
CA VAL A 319 -3.35 -74.69 -141.74
C VAL A 319 -3.81 -75.18 -140.37
N ASP A 320 -3.13 -76.20 -139.86
CA ASP A 320 -3.17 -76.65 -138.47
C ASP A 320 -2.87 -75.46 -137.53
N ASP A 321 -3.67 -75.33 -136.46
CA ASP A 321 -3.57 -74.31 -135.40
C ASP A 321 -2.14 -74.14 -134.86
N THR A 322 -1.33 -75.19 -134.91
CA THR A 322 0.09 -75.17 -134.53
C THR A 322 0.92 -74.22 -135.39
N THR A 323 0.60 -74.12 -136.69
CA THR A 323 1.29 -73.24 -137.65
C THR A 323 0.81 -71.80 -137.55
N PHE A 324 -0.48 -71.58 -137.24
CA PHE A 324 -1.03 -70.27 -136.91
C PHE A 324 -0.44 -69.72 -135.61
N ALA A 325 -0.33 -70.55 -134.57
CA ALA A 325 0.28 -70.20 -133.29
C ALA A 325 1.78 -69.88 -133.44
N LEU A 326 2.52 -70.60 -134.29
CA LEU A 326 3.94 -70.31 -134.56
C LEU A 326 4.12 -68.97 -135.31
N SER A 327 3.24 -68.64 -136.26
CA SER A 327 3.28 -67.34 -136.94
C SER A 327 2.88 -66.18 -136.01
N LEU A 328 1.93 -66.38 -135.10
CA LEU A 328 1.55 -65.40 -134.09
C LEU A 328 2.66 -65.19 -133.04
N ARG A 329 3.32 -66.29 -132.62
CA ARG A 329 4.45 -66.25 -131.69
C ARG A 329 5.65 -65.53 -132.28
N SER A 330 5.96 -65.73 -133.56
CA SER A 330 7.05 -65.01 -134.25
C SER A 330 6.82 -63.50 -134.31
N GLN A 331 5.57 -63.03 -134.41
CA GLN A 331 5.26 -61.59 -134.46
C GLN A 331 5.26 -60.96 -133.05
N ILE A 332 4.79 -61.68 -132.03
CA ILE A 332 4.81 -61.20 -130.64
C ILE A 332 6.23 -61.24 -130.03
N GLN A 333 7.06 -62.21 -130.44
CA GLN A 333 8.42 -62.38 -129.92
C GLN A 333 9.41 -61.32 -130.42
N GLY A 334 9.11 -60.63 -131.53
CA GLY A 334 9.86 -59.46 -131.99
C GLY A 334 9.53 -58.17 -131.21
N LEU A 335 8.32 -58.06 -130.64
CA LEU A 335 7.85 -56.86 -129.93
C LEU A 335 8.10 -56.89 -128.42
N LEU A 336 8.38 -58.07 -127.84
CA LEU A 336 8.58 -58.25 -126.41
C LEU A 336 9.90 -57.66 -125.84
N PRO A 337 11.04 -57.71 -126.54
CA PRO A 337 12.29 -57.12 -126.04
C PRO A 337 12.26 -55.59 -126.01
N GLU A 338 11.68 -54.93 -127.01
CA GLU A 338 11.55 -53.46 -127.06
C GLU A 338 10.61 -52.93 -125.97
N LEU A 339 9.53 -53.65 -125.64
CA LEU A 339 8.63 -53.28 -124.54
C LEU A 339 9.23 -53.53 -123.14
N LEU A 340 10.11 -54.51 -122.97
CA LEU A 340 10.77 -54.80 -121.68
C LEU A 340 11.97 -53.89 -121.40
N GLU A 341 12.72 -53.47 -122.43
CA GLU A 341 13.88 -52.57 -122.29
C GLU A 341 13.45 -51.11 -122.01
N GLN A 342 12.25 -50.72 -122.46
CA GLN A 342 11.63 -49.43 -122.14
C GLN A 342 11.03 -49.36 -120.72
N TYR A 343 10.79 -50.51 -120.07
CA TYR A 343 10.24 -50.60 -118.70
C TYR A 343 11.28 -50.93 -117.61
N ALA A 344 12.49 -51.37 -117.97
CA ALA A 344 13.54 -51.75 -117.01
C ALA A 344 14.50 -50.61 -116.61
N SER A 345 14.44 -49.42 -117.25
CA SER A 345 15.52 -48.42 -117.17
C SER A 345 15.25 -47.15 -116.34
N SER A 346 14.11 -46.98 -115.63
CA SER A 346 13.83 -45.72 -114.93
C SER A 346 13.31 -45.74 -113.47
N ASP A 347 12.84 -46.84 -112.87
CA ASP A 347 12.05 -46.72 -111.60
C ASP A 347 12.43 -47.65 -110.42
N ASN A 348 13.63 -48.27 -110.41
CA ASN A 348 14.04 -49.16 -109.30
C ASN A 348 15.14 -48.61 -108.37
N GLN A 349 15.64 -47.39 -108.60
CA GLN A 349 16.62 -46.75 -107.70
C GLN A 349 15.94 -46.15 -106.45
N ASN A 350 14.76 -45.54 -106.64
CA ASN A 350 14.01 -44.89 -105.56
C ASN A 350 13.45 -45.88 -104.52
N LEU A 351 13.16 -47.12 -104.90
CA LEU A 351 12.68 -48.16 -103.97
C LEU A 351 13.81 -48.70 -103.08
N ARG A 352 15.06 -48.75 -103.57
CA ARG A 352 16.22 -49.16 -102.77
C ARG A 352 16.63 -48.09 -101.75
N ASP A 353 16.52 -46.81 -102.08
CA ASP A 353 16.88 -45.73 -101.17
C ASP A 353 15.80 -45.50 -100.08
N TYR A 354 14.52 -45.77 -100.39
CA TYR A 354 13.43 -45.74 -99.41
C TYR A 354 13.54 -46.86 -98.35
N VAL A 355 13.87 -48.09 -98.75
CA VAL A 355 14.03 -49.22 -97.80
C VAL A 355 15.31 -49.08 -96.97
N ARG A 356 16.37 -48.47 -97.52
CA ARG A 356 17.62 -48.20 -96.78
C ARG A 356 17.44 -47.10 -95.73
N SER A 357 16.74 -46.00 -96.05
CA SER A 357 16.44 -44.92 -95.10
C SER A 357 15.49 -45.35 -93.98
N SER A 358 14.50 -46.21 -94.27
CA SER A 358 13.50 -46.61 -93.27
C SER A 358 14.00 -47.66 -92.26
N MET A 359 15.13 -48.34 -92.50
CA MET A 359 15.66 -49.36 -91.57
C MET A 359 16.91 -48.91 -90.79
N GLU A 360 17.60 -47.83 -91.17
CA GLU A 360 18.78 -47.33 -90.45
C GLU A 360 18.48 -46.32 -89.32
N ASP A 361 17.32 -45.64 -89.33
CA ASP A 361 17.01 -44.57 -88.36
C ASP A 361 16.09 -44.99 -87.19
N ALA A 362 15.46 -46.18 -87.24
CA ALA A 362 14.59 -46.67 -86.16
C ALA A 362 15.32 -47.08 -84.85
N PRO A 363 16.58 -47.60 -84.85
CA PRO A 363 17.24 -48.00 -83.61
C PRO A 363 17.89 -46.85 -82.82
N LYS A 364 18.10 -45.68 -83.43
CA LYS A 364 18.78 -44.53 -82.76
C LYS A 364 17.84 -43.68 -81.92
N ALA A 365 16.55 -43.60 -82.27
CA ALA A 365 15.56 -42.83 -81.51
C ALA A 365 15.14 -43.50 -80.18
N VAL A 366 15.23 -44.83 -80.09
CA VAL A 366 14.86 -45.59 -78.87
C VAL A 366 16.01 -45.67 -77.86
N ALA A 367 17.27 -45.60 -78.30
CA ALA A 367 18.44 -45.63 -77.42
C ALA A 367 18.69 -44.29 -76.68
N LEU A 368 18.29 -43.15 -77.26
CA LEU A 368 18.40 -41.83 -76.62
C LEU A 368 17.33 -41.60 -75.55
N ALA A 369 16.09 -42.05 -75.79
CA ALA A 369 15.00 -41.95 -74.81
C ALA A 369 15.23 -42.81 -73.55
N ALA A 370 15.94 -43.93 -73.66
CA ALA A 370 16.27 -44.79 -72.52
C ALA A 370 17.47 -44.30 -71.68
N SER A 371 18.36 -43.48 -72.26
CA SER A 371 19.53 -42.91 -71.55
C SER A 371 19.15 -41.73 -70.66
N GLU A 372 18.15 -40.92 -71.03
CA GLU A 372 17.72 -39.76 -70.25
C GLU A 372 16.89 -40.15 -69.02
N THR A 373 16.15 -41.27 -69.08
CA THR A 373 15.37 -41.74 -67.92
C THR A 373 16.23 -42.38 -66.82
N LEU A 374 17.44 -42.87 -67.16
CA LEU A 374 18.36 -43.49 -66.20
C LEU A 374 19.27 -42.47 -65.48
N CYS A 375 19.48 -41.27 -66.03
CA CYS A 375 20.23 -40.21 -65.34
C CYS A 375 19.39 -39.43 -64.31
N GLN A 376 18.05 -39.41 -64.42
CA GLN A 376 17.19 -38.72 -63.44
C GLN A 376 16.92 -39.53 -62.16
N PHE A 377 17.18 -40.85 -62.17
CA PHE A 377 17.02 -41.71 -60.99
C PHE A 377 18.28 -41.82 -60.11
N ALA A 378 19.43 -41.35 -60.57
CA ALA A 378 20.68 -41.40 -59.81
C ALA A 378 20.91 -40.17 -58.89
N SER A 379 20.17 -39.07 -59.10
CA SER A 379 20.39 -37.79 -58.38
C SER A 379 19.51 -37.58 -57.14
N THR A 380 18.66 -38.55 -56.79
CA THR A 380 17.70 -38.43 -55.66
C THR A 380 18.00 -39.35 -54.48
N ASN A 381 19.19 -39.99 -54.44
CA ASN A 381 19.51 -40.96 -53.38
C ASN A 381 20.93 -40.88 -52.81
N GLU A 382 21.49 -39.67 -52.73
CA GLU A 382 22.71 -39.37 -51.95
C GLU A 382 22.48 -38.10 -51.12
N ASN A 383 21.88 -38.24 -49.94
CA ASN A 383 22.02 -37.36 -48.76
C ASN A 383 21.15 -37.89 -47.60
N SER A 384 21.45 -39.11 -47.15
CA SER A 384 21.05 -39.60 -45.82
C SER A 384 22.14 -40.57 -45.34
N GLU A 385 22.54 -40.46 -44.07
CA GLU A 385 23.76 -41.03 -43.42
C GLU A 385 24.94 -40.04 -43.49
N ASP A 386 25.59 -39.56 -42.44
CA ASP A 386 25.70 -39.85 -41.01
C ASP A 386 26.12 -38.51 -40.33
N SER A 387 25.71 -38.12 -39.12
CA SER A 387 26.31 -38.46 -37.82
C SER A 387 25.89 -37.31 -36.86
N ASN A 388 25.18 -37.50 -35.74
CA ASN A 388 25.47 -38.17 -34.47
C ASN A 388 26.48 -37.44 -33.55
N ASN A 389 26.12 -37.36 -32.26
CA ASN A 389 26.71 -36.67 -31.08
C ASN A 389 26.09 -35.28 -30.76
N GLY A 390 25.52 -35.02 -29.58
CA GLY A 390 25.34 -35.83 -28.39
C GLY A 390 24.66 -35.03 -27.26
N VAL A 391 23.89 -35.77 -26.46
CA VAL A 391 23.84 -35.75 -24.98
C VAL A 391 23.40 -34.46 -24.24
N ASP A 392 22.34 -34.72 -23.45
CA ASP A 392 21.98 -34.17 -22.14
C ASP A 392 20.96 -33.01 -22.00
N ASN A 393 19.90 -33.41 -21.29
CA ASN A 393 19.08 -32.65 -20.35
C ASN A 393 18.13 -31.58 -20.87
N GLY A 394 16.86 -31.93 -20.80
CA GLY A 394 15.83 -31.00 -20.37
C GLY A 394 14.62 -30.96 -21.28
N ASN A 395 13.70 -31.92 -21.12
CA ASN A 395 12.26 -31.67 -21.30
C ASN A 395 11.42 -32.81 -20.74
N SER A 396 11.39 -32.89 -19.42
CA SER A 396 10.31 -33.52 -18.64
C SER A 396 9.81 -32.52 -17.60
N ALA A 397 9.17 -31.45 -18.05
CA ALA A 397 8.40 -30.54 -17.17
C ALA A 397 7.44 -29.64 -17.97
N LEU A 398 6.71 -30.18 -18.94
CA LEU A 398 5.60 -29.48 -19.61
C LEU A 398 4.22 -29.91 -19.06
N ILE A 399 4.18 -30.30 -17.78
CA ILE A 399 2.98 -30.42 -16.95
C ILE A 399 3.39 -30.13 -15.49
N LYS A 400 3.43 -28.84 -15.11
CA LYS A 400 3.26 -28.31 -13.73
C LYS A 400 3.69 -26.83 -13.68
N SER A 401 2.76 -25.91 -13.94
CA SER A 401 2.75 -24.59 -13.28
C SER A 401 1.40 -23.89 -13.50
N PHE A 402 0.34 -24.46 -12.93
CA PHE A 402 -0.91 -23.75 -12.66
C PHE A 402 -1.29 -24.01 -11.21
N THR A 403 -0.44 -23.55 -10.30
CA THR A 403 -0.73 -23.43 -8.86
C THR A 403 0.37 -22.56 -8.26
N ASP A 404 0.15 -21.25 -8.20
CA ASP A 404 0.67 -20.39 -7.14
C ASP A 404 -0.02 -19.02 -7.16
N ALA A 405 -1.35 -19.07 -6.98
CA ALA A 405 -2.18 -17.93 -6.62
C ALA A 405 -2.70 -18.04 -5.17
N ARG A 406 -1.93 -18.68 -4.27
CA ARG A 406 -2.35 -18.90 -2.87
C ARG A 406 -1.22 -18.83 -1.85
N SER A 407 -0.41 -17.78 -1.91
CA SER A 407 0.50 -17.43 -0.80
C SER A 407 0.55 -15.93 -0.48
N ILE A 408 -0.58 -15.23 -0.68
CA ILE A 408 -0.84 -13.89 -0.13
C ILE A 408 -2.14 -13.96 0.70
N ARG A 409 -2.18 -14.85 1.70
CA ARG A 409 -3.23 -14.83 2.74
C ARG A 409 -2.85 -15.57 4.02
N GLU A 410 -1.56 -15.64 4.37
CA GLU A 410 -1.09 -16.27 5.62
C GLU A 410 0.01 -15.46 6.33
N ASN A 411 -0.03 -14.12 6.25
CA ASN A 411 0.82 -13.27 7.07
C ASN A 411 0.04 -12.21 7.87
N PHE A 412 -1.24 -12.47 8.15
CA PHE A 412 -2.07 -11.58 8.98
C PHE A 412 -2.46 -12.14 10.36
N ASP A 413 -1.97 -13.33 10.76
CA ASP A 413 -2.30 -13.98 12.04
C ASP A 413 -1.09 -14.26 12.96
N ARG A 414 -0.01 -13.47 12.84
CA ARG A 414 1.18 -13.63 13.72
C ARG A 414 1.61 -12.42 14.53
N ASN A 415 0.81 -11.35 14.57
CA ASN A 415 0.96 -10.31 15.58
C ASN A 415 -0.21 -10.42 16.55
N GLY A 416 -0.06 -11.32 17.52
CA GLY A 416 -0.85 -11.32 18.74
C GLY A 416 -0.66 -9.99 19.47
N VAL A 417 -1.52 -9.02 19.17
CA VAL A 417 -1.75 -7.86 20.02
C VAL A 417 -2.87 -8.26 20.96
N THR A 418 -2.48 -8.81 22.12
CA THR A 418 -3.37 -8.91 23.27
C THR A 418 -3.60 -7.48 23.77
N ILE A 419 -4.75 -6.90 23.43
CA ILE A 419 -5.23 -5.69 24.08
C ILE A 419 -5.66 -6.12 25.49
N GLN A 420 -4.82 -5.82 26.49
CA GLN A 420 -5.26 -5.87 27.88
C GLN A 420 -6.27 -4.74 28.08
N GLU A 421 -7.51 -5.11 28.41
CA GLU A 421 -8.54 -4.23 28.92
C GLU A 421 -7.99 -3.48 30.15
N SER A 422 -7.93 -2.15 30.06
CA SER A 422 -7.67 -1.31 31.21
C SER A 422 -8.95 -1.24 32.05
N THR A 423 -8.97 -1.98 33.15
CA THR A 423 -9.87 -1.73 34.27
C THR A 423 -9.66 -0.30 34.80
N GLU A 424 -10.73 0.48 34.80
CA GLU A 424 -10.84 1.79 35.45
C GLU A 424 -10.54 1.69 36.95
N PRO A 425 -9.82 2.66 37.55
CA PRO A 425 -9.83 2.80 39.00
C PRO A 425 -11.14 3.47 39.43
N SER A 426 -11.96 2.72 40.15
CA SER A 426 -13.07 3.21 40.96
C SER A 426 -12.55 4.26 41.95
N VAL A 427 -13.06 5.49 41.83
CA VAL A 427 -12.94 6.51 42.87
C VAL A 427 -14.04 6.23 43.89
N ASP A 428 -13.66 5.66 45.03
CA ASP A 428 -14.51 5.64 46.22
C ASP A 428 -14.55 7.05 46.84
N ILE A 429 -15.77 7.45 47.21
CA ILE A 429 -16.21 8.76 47.72
C ILE A 429 -15.62 9.07 49.10
#